data_AF-A0A7C3TW85-F1
#
_entry.id   AF-A0A7C3TW85-F1
#
_cell.length_a   1.000
_cell.length_b   1.000
_cell.length_c   1.000
_cell.angle_alpha   90.00
_cell.angle_beta   90.00
_cell.angle_gamma   90.00
#
_symmetry.space_group_name_H-M   'P 1'
#
loop_
_entity.id
_entity.type
_entity.pdbx_description
1 polymer ?
#
loop_
_entity_poly.entity_id
_entity_poly.type
_entity_poly.pdbx_seq_one_letter_code
_entity_poly.pdbx_strand_id
1 'polypeptide(L)'
;MTLAIFGNRVNTLGQGPLLPTMVLCQPDAAKSCGACCGLYNYADSSRPALVRRLRKRTKRFWETMAAGERPEAFAERILREEDFSKRYEVIYCCEYLGFLDREEKRVGCLLHPAVHGGEDLRGISFYGRELCAGHLCPSHQHLTEKQKRILIRVLDDWYLYGLCLTDIDLVKTYFQLLSDRVGEEVRPERMEEEGLRATVQAFFSWKVSWPFRSEETGRLGKYFFDGSEYMIARIDYERLGRRTSPFHPLFLSFTSEFRSGEELDQGEAMIRANLDRFTRFYLEKKPLALERPCPY
;
A
#
# COMPACT_ATOMS: atom_id res chain seq x y z
N MET A 1 -29.38 -18.49 13.82
CA MET A 1 -29.20 -19.13 12.50
C MET A 1 -27.72 -19.20 12.23
N THR A 2 -27.22 -20.43 12.22
CA THR A 2 -25.82 -20.86 12.22
C THR A 2 -25.18 -20.65 10.84
N LEU A 3 -23.97 -20.10 10.78
CA LEU A 3 -23.10 -20.22 9.59
C LEU A 3 -21.66 -20.53 9.99
N ALA A 4 -21.39 -21.84 9.94
CA ALA A 4 -20.16 -22.56 9.60
C ALA A 4 -18.79 -21.91 9.87
N ILE A 5 -18.19 -22.38 10.95
CA ILE A 5 -16.75 -22.42 11.20
C ILE A 5 -16.15 -23.52 10.30
N PHE A 6 -15.36 -23.16 9.30
CA PHE A 6 -14.50 -24.12 8.59
C PHE A 6 -13.15 -24.23 9.31
N GLY A 7 -12.95 -25.37 9.97
CA GLY A 7 -11.69 -25.72 10.63
C GLY A 7 -10.60 -26.02 9.60
N ASN A 8 -9.44 -25.38 9.75
CA ASN A 8 -8.23 -25.76 9.03
C ASN A 8 -7.60 -26.98 9.71
N ARG A 9 -7.57 -28.10 8.99
CA ARG A 9 -6.74 -29.25 9.35
C ARG A 9 -5.27 -28.89 9.21
N VAL A 10 -4.54 -29.10 10.28
CA VAL A 10 -3.08 -29.01 10.33
C VAL A 10 -2.50 -30.13 9.46
N ASN A 11 -1.83 -29.78 8.37
CA ASN A 11 -1.02 -30.72 7.60
C ASN A 11 0.45 -30.53 8.04
N THR A 12 0.91 -31.43 8.90
CA THR A 12 2.32 -31.57 9.30
C THR A 12 3.07 -32.44 8.31
N LEU A 13 3.74 -31.87 7.32
CA LEU A 13 4.85 -32.52 6.60
C LEU A 13 5.84 -31.49 6.04
N GLY A 14 7.09 -31.52 6.53
CA GLY A 14 8.29 -31.05 5.83
C GLY A 14 8.61 -29.55 5.92
N GLN A 15 9.08 -29.07 7.08
CA GLN A 15 9.72 -27.75 7.18
C GLN A 15 11.23 -27.88 6.96
N GLY A 16 11.67 -27.68 5.71
CA GLY A 16 12.98 -27.06 5.48
C GLY A 16 12.98 -25.64 6.08
N PRO A 17 14.14 -24.98 6.27
CA PRO A 17 14.19 -23.67 6.89
C PRO A 17 13.31 -22.70 6.10
N LEU A 18 12.20 -22.28 6.71
CA LEU A 18 11.32 -21.26 6.16
C LEU A 18 12.17 -20.01 5.99
N LEU A 19 12.41 -19.62 4.74
CA LEU A 19 12.92 -18.28 4.43
C LEU A 19 12.02 -17.28 5.20
N PRO A 20 12.59 -16.31 5.94
CA PRO A 20 11.79 -15.41 6.75
C PRO A 20 10.76 -14.74 5.86
N THR A 21 9.49 -14.96 6.18
CA THR A 21 8.37 -14.36 5.44
C THR A 21 8.52 -12.85 5.50
N MET A 22 8.60 -12.21 4.33
CA MET A 22 8.68 -10.77 4.21
C MET A 22 7.43 -10.13 4.84
N VAL A 23 7.61 -9.43 5.96
CA VAL A 23 6.52 -8.72 6.65
C VAL A 23 6.30 -7.37 5.96
N LEU A 24 5.26 -7.26 5.13
CA LEU A 24 5.02 -6.06 4.31
C LEU A 24 4.60 -4.84 5.15
N CYS A 25 4.12 -5.04 6.38
CA CYS A 25 3.78 -3.93 7.26
C CYS A 25 5.02 -3.21 7.81
N GLN A 26 6.15 -3.90 7.99
CA GLN A 26 7.40 -3.37 8.53
C GLN A 26 8.58 -3.95 7.72
N PRO A 27 8.70 -3.62 6.42
CA PRO A 27 9.61 -4.31 5.51
C PRO A 27 11.09 -4.01 5.79
N ASP A 28 11.40 -2.82 6.31
CA ASP A 28 12.76 -2.37 6.60
C ASP A 28 12.76 -1.20 7.62
N ALA A 29 13.93 -0.59 7.85
CA ALA A 29 14.09 0.54 8.76
C ALA A 29 13.67 1.90 8.17
N ALA A 30 13.44 1.98 6.86
CA ALA A 30 13.17 3.23 6.16
C ALA A 30 11.67 3.53 6.02
N LYS A 31 10.81 2.52 6.07
CA LYS A 31 9.36 2.67 5.87
C LYS A 31 8.54 1.56 6.51
N SER A 32 7.24 1.78 6.55
CA SER A 32 6.25 0.81 7.01
C SER A 32 4.87 1.11 6.43
N CYS A 33 3.87 0.28 6.72
CA CYS A 33 2.48 0.50 6.31
C CYS A 33 1.54 0.42 7.52
N GLY A 34 0.58 1.35 7.59
CA GLY A 34 -0.48 1.40 8.61
C GLY A 34 -1.89 1.16 8.06
N ALA A 35 -2.03 0.66 6.83
CA ALA A 35 -3.32 0.59 6.14
C ALA A 35 -4.36 -0.27 6.88
N CYS A 36 -3.98 -1.47 7.34
CA CYS A 36 -4.90 -2.35 8.08
C CYS A 36 -5.27 -1.81 9.47
N CYS A 37 -4.56 -0.80 9.98
CA CYS A 37 -4.93 -0.05 11.18
C CYS A 37 -5.83 1.16 10.85
N GLY A 38 -6.30 1.29 9.60
CA GLY A 38 -7.20 2.35 9.15
C GLY A 38 -6.52 3.68 8.80
N LEU A 39 -5.19 3.71 8.64
CA LEU A 39 -4.44 4.96 8.40
C LEU A 39 -4.97 5.77 7.22
N TYR A 40 -5.40 5.10 6.16
CA TYR A 40 -5.89 5.72 4.92
C TYR A 40 -7.42 5.82 4.86
N ASN A 41 -8.13 5.45 5.94
CA ASN A 41 -9.58 5.49 6.00
C ASN A 41 -10.15 6.79 6.58
N TYR A 42 -9.33 7.68 7.14
CA TYR A 42 -9.79 9.02 7.52
C TYR A 42 -10.29 9.78 6.29
N ALA A 43 -11.37 10.55 6.45
CA ALA A 43 -11.92 11.40 5.40
C ALA A 43 -10.84 12.33 4.82
N ASP A 44 -10.12 13.06 5.69
CA ASP A 44 -8.84 13.70 5.37
C ASP A 44 -7.68 12.74 5.65
N SER A 45 -7.26 12.02 4.60
CA SER A 45 -6.05 11.20 4.61
C SER A 45 -4.89 11.85 3.84
N SER A 46 -4.89 13.17 3.70
CA SER A 46 -3.75 13.86 3.10
C SER A 46 -2.48 13.62 3.93
N ARG A 47 -1.32 13.53 3.27
CA ARG A 47 -0.04 13.29 3.97
C ARG A 47 0.18 14.28 5.13
N PRO A 48 -0.03 15.61 4.97
CA PRO A 48 0.14 16.55 6.08
C PRO A 48 -0.81 16.29 7.25
N ALA A 49 -2.07 15.95 6.99
CA ALA A 49 -3.04 15.66 8.05
C ALA A 49 -2.68 14.40 8.83
N LEU A 50 -2.29 13.34 8.13
CA LEU A 50 -1.86 12.10 8.76
C LEU A 50 -0.57 12.28 9.56
N VAL A 51 0.42 13.03 9.05
CA VAL A 51 1.65 13.36 9.81
C VAL A 51 1.31 14.08 11.12
N ARG A 52 0.44 15.11 11.07
CA ARG A 52 0.02 15.83 12.29
C ARG A 52 -0.66 14.90 13.29
N ARG A 53 -1.56 14.02 12.81
CA ARG A 53 -2.27 13.05 13.64
C ARG A 53 -1.31 12.07 14.29
N LEU A 54 -0.47 11.40 13.50
CA LEU A 54 0.50 10.41 13.98
C LEU A 54 1.47 11.00 15.00
N ARG A 55 2.02 12.19 14.73
CA ARG A 55 2.92 12.90 15.64
C ARG A 55 2.24 13.24 16.97
N LYS A 56 1.02 13.79 16.90
CA LYS A 56 0.23 14.14 18.09
C LYS A 56 -0.07 12.90 18.93
N ARG A 57 -0.46 11.78 18.29
CA ARG A 57 -0.70 10.50 18.95
C ARG A 57 0.55 9.92 19.59
N THR A 58 1.66 9.83 18.86
CA THR A 58 2.93 9.33 19.41
C THR A 58 3.37 10.12 20.63
N LYS A 59 3.39 11.46 20.55
CA LYS A 59 3.76 12.30 21.69
C LYS A 59 2.86 12.02 22.89
N ARG A 60 1.54 12.08 22.68
CA ARG A 60 0.54 11.91 23.73
C ARG A 60 0.58 10.54 24.38
N PHE A 61 0.81 9.49 23.61
CA PHE A 61 0.92 8.14 24.13
C PHE A 61 2.09 8.03 25.09
N TRP A 62 3.27 8.49 24.68
CA TRP A 62 4.46 8.42 25.53
C TRP A 62 4.37 9.34 26.76
N GLU A 63 3.68 10.48 26.67
CA GLU A 63 3.35 11.31 27.83
C GLU A 63 2.44 10.57 28.83
N THR A 64 1.39 9.89 28.34
CA THR A 64 0.50 9.05 29.18
C THR A 64 1.30 7.93 29.86
N MET A 65 2.15 7.21 29.12
CA MET A 65 2.99 6.16 29.69
C MET A 65 3.98 6.69 30.74
N ALA A 66 4.60 7.85 30.47
CA ALA A 66 5.55 8.48 31.41
C ALA A 66 4.88 8.98 32.69
N ALA A 67 3.58 9.34 32.64
CA ALA A 67 2.78 9.71 33.80
C ALA A 67 2.35 8.50 34.66
N GLY A 68 2.67 7.27 34.24
CA GLY A 68 2.23 6.05 34.92
C GLY A 68 0.75 5.74 34.70
N GLU A 69 0.12 6.39 33.72
CA GLU A 69 -1.26 6.13 33.34
C GLU A 69 -1.38 4.88 32.47
N ARG A 70 -2.57 4.30 32.44
CA ARG A 70 -2.87 3.14 31.61
C ARG A 70 -3.00 3.54 30.13
N PRO A 71 -2.59 2.67 29.17
CA PRO A 71 -2.77 2.95 27.73
C PRO A 71 -4.21 3.24 27.32
N GLU A 72 -5.21 2.69 28.01
CA GLU A 72 -6.64 2.96 27.77
C GLU A 72 -6.99 4.44 27.96
N ALA A 73 -6.38 5.12 28.94
CA ALA A 73 -6.61 6.55 29.17
C ALA A 73 -6.17 7.39 27.96
N PHE A 74 -5.11 6.97 27.26
CA PHE A 74 -4.73 7.57 25.99
C PHE A 74 -5.82 7.39 24.93
N ALA A 75 -6.34 6.18 24.72
CA ALA A 75 -7.36 5.93 23.71
C ALA A 75 -8.66 6.68 24.00
N GLU A 76 -9.12 6.72 25.26
CA GLU A 76 -10.27 7.51 25.68
C GLU A 76 -10.11 9.00 25.34
N ARG A 77 -8.91 9.54 25.56
CA ARG A 77 -8.60 10.92 25.18
C ARG A 77 -8.59 11.12 23.67
N ILE A 78 -8.01 10.19 22.90
CA ILE A 78 -8.00 10.28 21.44
C ILE A 78 -9.43 10.26 20.89
N LEU A 79 -10.27 9.32 21.35
CA LEU A 79 -11.67 9.20 20.93
C LEU A 79 -12.51 10.45 21.25
N ARG A 80 -12.18 11.17 22.33
CA ARG A 80 -12.88 12.40 22.73
C ARG A 80 -12.44 13.63 21.93
N GLU A 81 -11.16 13.71 21.57
CA GLU A 81 -10.56 14.95 21.07
C GLU A 81 -10.23 14.95 19.57
N GLU A 82 -10.11 13.79 18.93
CA GLU A 82 -9.81 13.72 17.51
C GLU A 82 -11.05 13.57 16.65
N ASP A 83 -10.99 14.12 15.44
CA ASP A 83 -11.96 13.81 14.39
C ASP A 83 -11.69 12.41 13.83
N PHE A 84 -12.70 11.54 13.95
CA PHE A 84 -12.70 10.16 13.45
C PHE A 84 -13.48 9.99 12.16
N SER A 85 -13.91 11.07 11.51
CA SER A 85 -14.63 11.02 10.23
C SER A 85 -13.93 10.10 9.24
N LYS A 86 -14.67 9.10 8.75
CA LYS A 86 -14.14 8.03 7.90
C LYS A 86 -14.63 8.18 6.47
N ARG A 87 -13.92 7.53 5.55
CA ARG A 87 -14.41 7.27 4.20
C ARG A 87 -15.37 6.09 4.18
N TYR A 88 -15.01 5.01 4.87
CA TYR A 88 -15.80 3.79 4.92
C TYR A 88 -16.01 3.34 6.36
N GLU A 89 -17.27 3.26 6.80
CA GLU A 89 -17.58 3.08 8.22
C GLU A 89 -17.08 1.75 8.80
N VAL A 90 -17.04 0.72 7.96
CA VAL A 90 -16.66 -0.64 8.34
C VAL A 90 -15.17 -0.77 8.69
N ILE A 91 -14.31 0.09 8.12
CA ILE A 91 -12.87 0.05 8.42
C ILE A 91 -12.60 0.82 9.72
N TYR A 92 -12.10 0.11 10.72
CA TYR A 92 -11.72 0.73 11.99
C TYR A 92 -10.45 1.59 11.84
N CYS A 93 -10.47 2.77 12.46
CA CYS A 93 -9.32 3.67 12.54
C CYS A 93 -8.68 3.54 13.93
N CYS A 94 -7.63 2.73 14.06
CA CYS A 94 -7.03 2.43 15.36
C CYS A 94 -6.41 3.68 16.02
N GLU A 95 -6.72 3.91 17.29
CA GLU A 95 -6.23 5.03 18.13
C GLU A 95 -4.72 4.91 18.37
N TYR A 96 -4.24 3.67 18.52
CA TYR A 96 -2.87 3.34 18.88
C TYR A 96 -1.90 3.33 17.70
N LEU A 97 -2.30 3.86 16.53
CA LEU A 97 -1.40 4.04 15.40
C LEU A 97 -0.60 5.35 15.53
N GLY A 98 0.73 5.26 15.50
CA GLY A 98 1.65 6.40 15.59
C GLY A 98 2.97 6.14 14.88
N PHE A 99 3.90 7.10 14.94
CA PHE A 99 5.31 6.91 14.57
C PHE A 99 6.06 6.04 15.58
N LEU A 100 6.92 5.15 15.07
CA LEU A 100 7.72 4.18 15.83
C LEU A 100 9.19 4.60 15.97
N ASP A 101 9.61 5.65 15.28
CA ASP A 101 10.98 6.18 15.31
C ASP A 101 10.96 7.71 15.36
N ARG A 102 12.11 8.28 15.73
CA ARG A 102 12.26 9.73 15.93
C ARG A 102 12.30 10.49 14.60
N GLU A 103 12.75 9.82 13.55
CA GLU A 103 12.84 10.35 12.19
C GLU A 103 11.48 10.35 11.46
N GLU A 104 10.43 9.83 12.10
CA GLU A 104 9.06 9.72 11.56
C GLU A 104 8.97 8.95 10.23
N LYS A 105 9.86 7.96 10.08
CA LYS A 105 9.96 7.13 8.87
C LYS A 105 9.00 5.96 8.89
N ARG A 106 8.75 5.37 10.06
CA ARG A 106 7.87 4.21 10.24
C ARG A 106 6.69 4.56 11.13
N VAL A 107 5.52 4.20 10.64
CA VAL A 107 4.26 4.14 11.38
C VAL A 107 3.99 2.72 11.87
N GLY A 108 3.23 2.58 12.95
CA GLY A 108 2.76 1.29 13.44
C GLY A 108 2.11 1.37 14.81
N CYS A 109 1.85 0.20 15.38
CA CYS A 109 1.12 0.08 16.64
C CYS A 109 2.00 0.48 17.83
N LEU A 110 1.57 1.49 18.58
CA LEU A 110 2.21 1.97 19.81
C LEU A 110 2.08 0.98 20.97
N LEU A 111 1.24 -0.05 20.85
CA LEU A 111 1.11 -1.16 21.80
C LEU A 111 1.93 -2.40 21.40
N HIS A 112 2.66 -2.35 20.27
CA HIS A 112 3.34 -3.53 19.75
C HIS A 112 4.50 -3.95 20.66
N PRO A 113 4.73 -5.26 20.89
CA PRO A 113 5.84 -5.73 21.73
C PRO A 113 7.22 -5.24 21.29
N ALA A 114 7.39 -4.95 20.01
CA ALA A 114 8.63 -4.38 19.47
C ALA A 114 8.99 -2.99 20.03
N VAL A 115 8.03 -2.25 20.60
CA VAL A 115 8.28 -0.95 21.26
C VAL A 115 8.16 -1.00 22.79
N HIS A 116 7.93 -2.20 23.36
CA HIS A 116 7.76 -2.43 24.81
C HIS A 116 8.64 -3.58 25.33
N GLY A 117 9.84 -3.76 24.76
CA GLY A 117 10.79 -4.78 25.24
C GLY A 117 10.27 -6.22 25.21
N GLY A 118 9.30 -6.51 24.32
CA GLY A 118 8.66 -7.82 24.21
C GLY A 118 7.30 -7.94 24.89
N GLU A 119 6.90 -6.97 25.72
CA GLU A 119 5.57 -6.99 26.35
C GLU A 119 4.46 -6.68 25.32
N ASP A 120 3.55 -7.62 25.11
CA ASP A 120 2.50 -7.47 24.11
C ASP A 120 1.22 -6.83 24.67
N LEU A 121 1.14 -5.52 24.51
CA LEU A 121 0.02 -4.69 24.97
C LEU A 121 -1.15 -4.64 23.98
N ARG A 122 -1.07 -5.32 22.83
CA ARG A 122 -2.11 -5.24 21.78
C ARG A 122 -3.48 -5.77 22.21
N GLY A 123 -3.54 -6.53 23.30
CA GLY A 123 -4.80 -6.97 23.92
C GLY A 123 -5.72 -5.82 24.34
N ILE A 124 -5.19 -4.60 24.48
CA ILE A 124 -5.93 -3.39 24.83
C ILE A 124 -6.65 -2.77 23.61
N SER A 125 -6.17 -3.04 22.39
CA SER A 125 -6.76 -2.48 21.17
C SER A 125 -8.08 -3.15 20.80
N PHE A 126 -8.90 -2.48 19.99
CA PHE A 126 -10.17 -3.00 19.47
C PHE A 126 -10.06 -4.40 18.84
N TYR A 127 -9.04 -4.63 18.01
CA TYR A 127 -8.83 -5.92 17.36
C TYR A 127 -8.24 -6.98 18.32
N GLY A 128 -7.62 -6.57 19.43
CA GLY A 128 -6.97 -7.47 20.37
C GLY A 128 -5.71 -8.16 19.81
N ARG A 129 -5.05 -8.92 20.68
CA ARG A 129 -3.74 -9.53 20.40
C ARG A 129 -3.80 -10.53 19.23
N GLU A 130 -4.75 -11.44 19.25
CA GLU A 130 -4.82 -12.58 18.33
C GLU A 130 -5.02 -12.12 16.88
N LEU A 131 -6.02 -11.28 16.63
CA LEU A 131 -6.27 -10.74 15.28
C LEU A 131 -5.10 -9.88 14.82
N CYS A 132 -4.57 -8.99 15.67
CA CYS A 132 -3.43 -8.15 15.28
C CYS A 132 -2.18 -8.97 14.94
N ALA A 133 -1.89 -10.04 15.69
CA ALA A 133 -0.69 -10.85 15.49
C ALA A 133 -0.79 -11.77 14.26
N GLY A 134 -1.98 -12.29 13.97
CA GLY A 134 -2.23 -13.20 12.86
C GLY A 134 -2.56 -12.52 11.53
N HIS A 135 -2.78 -11.20 11.51
CA HIS A 135 -3.26 -10.53 10.30
C HIS A 135 -2.16 -10.30 9.27
N LEU A 136 -2.35 -10.86 8.07
CA LEU A 136 -1.61 -10.55 6.86
C LEU A 136 -2.56 -9.90 5.85
N CYS A 137 -2.20 -8.73 5.32
CA CYS A 137 -3.03 -8.07 4.33
C CYS A 137 -3.09 -8.88 3.03
N PRO A 138 -4.13 -8.69 2.17
CA PRO A 138 -4.27 -9.45 0.93
C PRO A 138 -3.04 -9.36 0.00
N SER A 139 -2.25 -8.29 0.08
CA SER A 139 -1.02 -8.13 -0.70
C SER A 139 0.03 -9.20 -0.41
N HIS A 140 0.00 -9.84 0.77
CA HIS A 140 0.86 -10.99 1.08
C HIS A 140 0.54 -12.20 0.20
N GLN A 141 -0.73 -12.41 -0.13
CA GLN A 141 -1.20 -13.56 -0.88
C GLN A 141 -1.22 -13.28 -2.39
N HIS A 142 -1.60 -12.07 -2.78
CA HIS A 142 -1.83 -11.75 -4.19
C HIS A 142 -0.58 -11.26 -4.93
N LEU A 143 0.33 -10.52 -4.29
CA LEU A 143 1.55 -10.06 -4.95
C LEU A 143 2.59 -11.17 -5.04
N THR A 144 3.35 -11.23 -6.15
CA THR A 144 4.49 -12.16 -6.24
C THR A 144 5.64 -11.68 -5.37
N GLU A 145 6.54 -12.58 -4.98
CA GLU A 145 7.74 -12.20 -4.22
C GLU A 145 8.59 -11.16 -4.96
N LYS A 146 8.68 -11.23 -6.30
CA LYS A 146 9.38 -10.22 -7.10
C LYS A 146 8.70 -8.86 -7.02
N GLN A 147 7.37 -8.81 -7.16
CA GLN A 147 6.60 -7.57 -7.03
C GLN A 147 6.77 -6.94 -5.65
N LYS A 148 6.69 -7.74 -4.57
CA LYS A 148 6.92 -7.27 -3.19
C LYS A 148 8.31 -6.67 -3.02
N ARG A 149 9.35 -7.37 -3.49
CA ARG A 149 10.75 -6.89 -3.44
C ARG A 149 10.95 -5.60 -4.20
N ILE A 150 10.36 -5.47 -5.40
CA ILE A 150 10.43 -4.23 -6.19
C ILE A 150 9.77 -3.09 -5.43
N LEU A 151 8.54 -3.27 -4.92
CA LEU A 151 7.85 -2.22 -4.15
C LEU A 151 8.66 -1.75 -2.94
N ILE A 152 9.25 -2.68 -2.18
CA ILE A 152 10.11 -2.35 -1.04
C ILE A 152 11.35 -1.58 -1.47
N ARG A 153 11.93 -1.91 -2.64
CA ARG A 153 13.16 -1.26 -3.11
C ARG A 153 12.93 0.12 -3.73
N VAL A 154 11.76 0.37 -4.30
CA VAL A 154 11.47 1.60 -5.04
C VAL A 154 10.69 2.62 -4.24
N LEU A 155 9.86 2.23 -3.28
CA LEU A 155 9.09 3.18 -2.47
C LEU A 155 9.84 3.45 -1.17
N ASP A 156 10.04 4.73 -0.84
CA ASP A 156 10.96 5.12 0.24
C ASP A 156 10.29 5.69 1.48
N ASP A 157 8.98 5.96 1.44
CA ASP A 157 8.24 6.52 2.57
C ASP A 157 6.95 5.76 2.86
N TRP A 158 6.54 5.77 4.13
CA TRP A 158 5.38 5.02 4.62
C TRP A 158 4.08 5.37 3.89
N TYR A 159 3.92 6.63 3.46
CA TYR A 159 2.68 7.13 2.87
C TYR A 159 2.46 6.54 1.48
N LEU A 160 3.40 6.78 0.55
CA LEU A 160 3.28 6.25 -0.80
C LEU A 160 3.38 4.72 -0.80
N TYR A 161 4.28 4.15 0.02
CA TYR A 161 4.40 2.71 0.17
C TYR A 161 3.08 2.06 0.57
N GLY A 162 2.43 2.56 1.63
CA GLY A 162 1.18 1.98 2.08
C GLY A 162 0.04 2.15 1.06
N LEU A 163 -0.08 3.31 0.41
CA LEU A 163 -1.10 3.54 -0.62
C LEU A 163 -0.95 2.62 -1.82
N CYS A 164 0.27 2.38 -2.28
CA CYS A 164 0.56 1.50 -3.42
C CYS A 164 0.50 0.02 -3.03
N LEU A 165 0.99 -0.34 -1.84
CA LEU A 165 1.02 -1.73 -1.36
C LEU A 165 -0.39 -2.33 -1.28
N THR A 166 -1.36 -1.55 -0.81
CA THR A 166 -2.76 -2.01 -0.69
C THR A 166 -3.55 -1.96 -1.99
N ASP A 167 -3.01 -1.33 -3.03
CA ASP A 167 -3.63 -1.28 -4.35
C ASP A 167 -3.08 -2.40 -5.23
N ILE A 168 -3.59 -3.62 -5.01
CA ILE A 168 -3.12 -4.82 -5.70
C ILE A 168 -3.30 -4.70 -7.22
N ASP A 169 -4.40 -4.08 -7.67
CA ASP A 169 -4.68 -3.92 -9.10
C ASP A 169 -3.67 -2.98 -9.75
N LEU A 170 -3.35 -1.85 -9.13
CA LEU A 170 -2.30 -0.94 -9.59
C LEU A 170 -0.97 -1.69 -9.82
N VAL A 171 -0.54 -2.44 -8.80
CA VAL A 171 0.73 -3.16 -8.83
C VAL A 171 0.70 -4.26 -9.90
N LYS A 172 -0.35 -5.08 -9.92
CA LYS A 172 -0.49 -6.20 -10.84
C LYS A 172 -0.57 -5.73 -12.29
N THR A 173 -1.43 -4.76 -12.58
CA THR A 173 -1.61 -4.25 -13.94
C THR A 173 -0.33 -3.60 -14.44
N TYR A 174 0.36 -2.79 -13.62
CA TYR A 174 1.61 -2.17 -14.04
C TYR A 174 2.69 -3.21 -14.38
N PHE A 175 2.93 -4.17 -13.48
CA PHE A 175 3.95 -5.19 -13.75
C PHE A 175 3.57 -6.15 -14.87
N GLN A 176 2.28 -6.40 -15.12
CA GLN A 176 1.83 -7.15 -16.29
C GLN A 176 2.18 -6.38 -17.57
N LEU A 177 1.81 -5.10 -17.67
CA LEU A 177 2.09 -4.26 -18.84
C LEU A 177 3.58 -4.11 -19.15
N LEU A 178 4.43 -4.10 -18.11
CA LEU A 178 5.88 -4.14 -18.27
C LEU A 178 6.36 -5.49 -18.77
N SER A 179 5.90 -6.58 -18.15
CA SER A 179 6.33 -7.94 -18.49
C SER A 179 5.94 -8.31 -19.92
N ASP A 180 4.75 -7.90 -20.37
CA ASP A 180 4.28 -8.10 -21.75
C ASP A 180 5.18 -7.39 -22.76
N ARG A 181 5.74 -6.22 -22.41
CA ARG A 181 6.65 -5.46 -23.28
C ARG A 181 8.05 -6.02 -23.32
N VAL A 182 8.58 -6.46 -22.18
CA VAL A 182 9.97 -6.95 -22.09
C VAL A 182 10.11 -8.45 -22.38
N GLY A 183 8.99 -9.18 -22.44
CA GLY A 183 8.94 -10.62 -22.71
C GLY A 183 9.37 -11.50 -21.53
N GLU A 184 9.46 -10.96 -20.33
CA GLU A 184 9.78 -11.70 -19.10
C GLU A 184 9.22 -10.98 -17.86
N GLU A 185 9.10 -11.69 -16.73
CA GLU A 185 8.76 -11.04 -15.46
C GLU A 185 9.90 -10.11 -15.02
N VAL A 186 9.54 -8.88 -14.65
CA VAL A 186 10.50 -7.87 -14.18
C VAL A 186 11.30 -8.38 -12.97
N ARG A 187 12.63 -8.34 -13.09
CA ARG A 187 13.56 -8.82 -12.08
C ARG A 187 13.85 -7.74 -11.01
N PRO A 188 13.70 -8.02 -9.70
CA PRO A 188 13.96 -7.05 -8.63
C PRO A 188 15.38 -6.47 -8.63
N GLU A 189 16.37 -7.27 -9.03
CA GLU A 189 17.77 -6.90 -9.10
C GLU A 189 18.01 -5.80 -10.15
N ARG A 190 17.09 -5.58 -11.09
CA ARG A 190 17.21 -4.50 -12.06
C ARG A 190 16.93 -3.13 -11.43
N MET A 191 16.31 -3.09 -10.24
CA MET A 191 16.01 -1.85 -9.50
C MET A 191 17.24 -1.27 -8.78
N GLU A 192 18.43 -1.87 -8.92
CA GLU A 192 19.69 -1.20 -8.54
C GLU A 192 20.08 -0.12 -9.56
N GLU A 193 19.54 -0.19 -10.78
CA GLU A 193 19.79 0.79 -11.82
C GLU A 193 18.90 2.02 -11.62
N GLU A 194 19.54 3.18 -11.43
CA GLU A 194 18.85 4.44 -11.12
C GLU A 194 17.77 4.80 -12.14
N GLY A 195 18.05 4.63 -13.44
CA GLY A 195 17.09 4.94 -14.50
C GLY A 195 15.81 4.10 -14.43
N LEU A 196 15.93 2.81 -14.11
CA LEU A 196 14.78 1.91 -13.94
C LEU A 196 14.03 2.22 -12.65
N ARG A 197 14.75 2.35 -11.54
CA ARG A 197 14.18 2.70 -10.24
C ARG A 197 13.39 4.00 -10.30
N ALA A 198 13.99 5.06 -10.84
CA ALA A 198 13.33 6.36 -10.98
C ALA A 198 12.10 6.31 -11.89
N THR A 199 12.11 5.49 -12.94
CA THR A 199 10.94 5.32 -13.83
C THR A 199 9.77 4.65 -13.11
N VAL A 200 10.04 3.61 -12.33
CA VAL A 200 9.03 2.92 -11.50
C VAL A 200 8.53 3.83 -10.37
N GLN A 201 9.42 4.57 -9.71
CA GLN A 201 9.07 5.56 -8.70
C GLN A 201 8.14 6.64 -9.26
N ALA A 202 8.46 7.18 -10.44
CA ALA A 202 7.64 8.19 -11.09
C ALA A 202 6.21 7.67 -11.36
N PHE A 203 6.08 6.43 -11.84
CA PHE A 203 4.76 5.80 -12.04
C PHE A 203 3.96 5.73 -10.75
N PHE A 204 4.54 5.17 -9.67
CA PHE A 204 3.83 5.04 -8.40
C PHE A 204 3.52 6.39 -7.76
N SER A 205 4.36 7.42 -7.97
CA SER A 205 4.10 8.78 -7.48
C SER A 205 2.80 9.39 -8.01
N TRP A 206 2.28 8.92 -9.15
CA TRP A 206 0.97 9.34 -9.64
C TRP A 206 -0.18 8.93 -8.73
N LYS A 207 0.03 7.96 -7.83
CA LYS A 207 -0.97 7.64 -6.80
C LYS A 207 -1.39 8.87 -5.96
N VAL A 208 -0.50 9.86 -5.85
CA VAL A 208 -0.76 11.13 -5.15
C VAL A 208 -0.75 12.36 -6.05
N SER A 209 -0.09 12.30 -7.21
CA SER A 209 0.16 13.44 -8.10
C SER A 209 -0.53 13.36 -9.46
N TRP A 210 -1.40 12.36 -9.68
CA TRP A 210 -2.09 12.19 -10.95
C TRP A 210 -2.91 13.45 -11.30
N PRO A 211 -2.70 14.07 -12.48
CA PRO A 211 -3.32 15.35 -12.82
C PRO A 211 -4.82 15.27 -13.05
N PHE A 212 -5.33 14.09 -13.39
CA PHE A 212 -6.77 13.84 -13.61
C PHE A 212 -7.42 13.17 -12.41
N ARG A 213 -6.84 13.31 -11.21
CA ARG A 213 -7.36 12.71 -9.99
C ARG A 213 -8.61 13.47 -9.53
N SER A 214 -9.67 12.73 -9.21
CA SER A 214 -10.88 13.31 -8.62
C SER A 214 -10.61 13.88 -7.23
N GLU A 215 -11.28 14.98 -6.92
CA GLU A 215 -11.21 15.69 -5.63
C GLU A 215 -12.18 15.11 -4.58
N GLU A 216 -13.03 14.15 -4.96
CA GLU A 216 -14.02 13.53 -4.07
C GLU A 216 -13.37 12.86 -2.85
N THR A 217 -13.82 13.27 -1.67
CA THR A 217 -13.30 12.79 -0.39
C THR A 217 -13.65 11.33 -0.11
N GLY A 218 -14.79 10.86 -0.64
CA GLY A 218 -15.30 9.49 -0.56
C GLY A 218 -14.67 8.51 -1.54
N ARG A 219 -13.58 8.89 -2.24
CA ARG A 219 -12.95 8.06 -3.27
C ARG A 219 -11.53 7.64 -2.88
N LEU A 220 -11.24 6.34 -2.93
CA LEU A 220 -9.89 5.80 -2.74
C LEU A 220 -9.61 4.70 -3.76
N GLY A 221 -8.77 5.01 -4.75
CA GLY A 221 -8.55 4.13 -5.89
C GLY A 221 -9.85 3.88 -6.65
N LYS A 222 -10.16 2.61 -6.91
CA LYS A 222 -11.37 2.17 -7.61
C LYS A 222 -12.64 2.26 -6.77
N TYR A 223 -12.53 2.46 -5.46
CA TYR A 223 -13.67 2.44 -4.55
C TYR A 223 -14.26 3.83 -4.35
N PHE A 224 -15.57 3.88 -4.41
CA PHE A 224 -16.40 4.98 -3.94
C PHE A 224 -17.17 4.51 -2.71
N PHE A 225 -17.21 5.30 -1.65
CA PHE A 225 -17.85 4.94 -0.39
C PHE A 225 -19.07 5.81 -0.11
N ASP A 226 -20.20 5.18 0.17
CA ASP A 226 -21.45 5.82 0.61
C ASP A 226 -21.75 5.37 2.05
N GLY A 227 -20.88 5.78 2.98
CA GLY A 227 -20.96 5.39 4.39
C GLY A 227 -20.63 3.91 4.62
N SER A 228 -21.65 3.05 4.65
CA SER A 228 -21.52 1.61 4.93
C SER A 228 -21.44 0.72 3.69
N GLU A 229 -21.72 1.27 2.50
CA GLU A 229 -21.60 0.56 1.23
C GLU A 229 -20.43 1.10 0.40
N TYR A 230 -19.90 0.26 -0.49
CA TYR A 230 -18.92 0.67 -1.48
C TYR A 230 -19.37 0.29 -2.89
N MET A 231 -19.03 1.14 -3.85
CA MET A 231 -19.20 0.92 -5.27
C MET A 231 -17.85 0.96 -5.98
N ILE A 232 -17.79 0.36 -7.17
CA ILE A 232 -16.63 0.50 -8.05
C ILE A 232 -16.88 1.70 -8.97
N ALA A 233 -15.98 2.67 -8.92
CA ALA A 233 -16.00 3.85 -9.78
C ALA A 233 -16.00 3.43 -11.27
N ARG A 234 -16.72 4.19 -12.09
CA ARG A 234 -16.82 3.95 -13.53
C ARG A 234 -16.27 5.15 -14.29
N ILE A 235 -15.65 4.88 -15.43
CA ILE A 235 -15.26 5.91 -16.41
C ILE A 235 -16.20 5.74 -17.59
N ASP A 236 -16.98 6.78 -17.87
CA ASP A 236 -17.93 6.79 -18.98
C ASP A 236 -17.19 7.12 -20.29
N TYR A 237 -16.61 6.10 -20.91
CA TYR A 237 -15.86 6.24 -22.16
C TYR A 237 -16.73 6.68 -23.34
N GLU A 238 -18.00 6.26 -23.36
CA GLU A 238 -18.94 6.64 -24.41
C GLU A 238 -19.18 8.15 -24.41
N ARG A 239 -19.39 8.74 -23.23
CA ARG A 239 -19.49 10.20 -23.07
C ARG A 239 -18.21 10.93 -23.48
N LEU A 240 -17.04 10.31 -23.33
CA LEU A 240 -15.76 10.85 -23.76
C LEU A 240 -15.52 10.67 -25.28
N GLY A 241 -16.42 10.00 -26.00
CA GLY A 241 -16.26 9.70 -27.42
C GLY A 241 -15.06 8.78 -27.68
N ARG A 242 -14.77 7.86 -26.77
CA ARG A 242 -13.65 6.92 -26.82
C ARG A 242 -14.11 5.50 -26.54
N ARG A 243 -13.31 4.52 -26.93
CA ARG A 243 -13.48 3.14 -26.47
C ARG A 243 -12.85 2.99 -25.08
N THR A 244 -13.21 1.94 -24.37
CA THR A 244 -12.55 1.57 -23.10
C THR A 244 -11.04 1.49 -23.28
N SER A 245 -10.31 2.27 -22.49
CA SER A 245 -8.85 2.28 -22.52
C SER A 245 -8.26 0.94 -22.05
N PRO A 246 -7.17 0.45 -22.68
CA PRO A 246 -6.42 -0.68 -22.15
C PRO A 246 -5.82 -0.41 -20.76
N PHE A 247 -5.71 0.87 -20.35
CA PHE A 247 -5.22 1.28 -19.04
C PHE A 247 -6.34 1.49 -18.01
N HIS A 248 -7.57 1.06 -18.30
CA HIS A 248 -8.72 1.24 -17.41
C HIS A 248 -8.46 0.87 -15.93
N PRO A 249 -7.83 -0.28 -15.60
CA PRO A 249 -7.55 -0.61 -14.19
C PRO A 249 -6.60 0.39 -13.51
N LEU A 250 -5.63 0.92 -14.26
CA LEU A 250 -4.71 1.95 -13.76
C LEU A 250 -5.44 3.28 -13.51
N PHE A 251 -6.33 3.68 -14.43
CA PHE A 251 -7.12 4.89 -14.24
C PHE A 251 -8.04 4.82 -13.03
N LEU A 252 -8.66 3.67 -12.77
CA LEU A 252 -9.42 3.47 -11.54
C LEU A 252 -8.51 3.58 -10.31
N SER A 253 -7.33 2.95 -10.36
CA SER A 253 -6.34 3.00 -9.26
C SER A 253 -5.85 4.43 -8.98
N PHE A 254 -5.67 5.26 -10.00
CA PHE A 254 -5.32 6.67 -9.86
C PHE A 254 -6.50 7.59 -9.51
N THR A 255 -7.69 7.03 -9.28
CA THR A 255 -8.88 7.81 -8.94
C THR A 255 -9.19 8.81 -10.06
N SER A 256 -9.04 8.37 -11.33
CA SER A 256 -9.14 9.27 -12.49
C SER A 256 -10.57 9.76 -12.71
N GLU A 257 -10.70 11.00 -13.12
CA GLU A 257 -11.91 11.66 -13.60
C GLU A 257 -11.52 12.54 -14.78
N PHE A 258 -11.97 12.15 -15.97
CA PHE A 258 -11.66 12.86 -17.21
C PHE A 258 -12.88 13.67 -17.65
N ARG A 259 -12.64 14.92 -18.06
CA ARG A 259 -13.66 15.87 -18.54
C ARG A 259 -13.85 15.81 -20.05
N SER A 260 -12.86 15.32 -20.78
CA SER A 260 -12.89 15.20 -22.24
C SER A 260 -12.10 13.98 -22.73
N GLY A 261 -12.35 13.58 -23.97
CA GLY A 261 -11.53 12.55 -24.64
C GLY A 261 -10.06 12.95 -24.76
N GLU A 262 -9.74 14.24 -24.82
CA GLU A 262 -8.36 14.74 -24.87
C GLU A 262 -7.62 14.52 -23.55
N GLU A 263 -8.26 14.76 -22.40
CA GLU A 263 -7.66 14.46 -21.09
C GLU A 263 -7.41 12.96 -20.92
N LEU A 264 -8.33 12.12 -21.40
CA LEU A 264 -8.13 10.67 -21.44
C LEU A 264 -6.92 10.30 -22.31
N ASP A 265 -6.83 10.85 -23.52
CA ASP A 265 -5.70 10.59 -24.43
C ASP A 265 -4.36 11.04 -23.81
N GLN A 266 -4.34 12.17 -23.09
CA GLN A 266 -3.18 12.65 -22.34
C GLN A 266 -2.79 11.68 -21.21
N GLY A 267 -3.77 11.21 -20.42
CA GLY A 267 -3.53 10.21 -19.38
C GLY A 267 -2.94 8.91 -19.94
N GLU A 268 -3.46 8.43 -21.07
CA GLU A 268 -2.89 7.28 -21.75
C GLU A 268 -1.46 7.53 -22.24
N ALA A 269 -1.19 8.72 -22.79
CA ALA A 269 0.13 9.09 -23.27
C ALA A 269 1.17 9.13 -22.14
N MET A 270 0.80 9.62 -20.96
CA MET A 270 1.66 9.59 -19.77
C MET A 270 2.04 8.15 -19.40
N ILE A 271 1.05 7.24 -19.33
CA ILE A 271 1.30 5.84 -19.01
C ILE A 271 2.18 5.19 -20.08
N ARG A 272 1.89 5.38 -21.37
CA ARG A 272 2.71 4.86 -22.48
C ARG A 272 4.16 5.34 -22.38
N ALA A 273 4.37 6.63 -22.19
CA ALA A 273 5.71 7.20 -22.09
C ALA A 273 6.52 6.60 -20.92
N ASN A 274 5.86 6.33 -19.78
CA ASN A 274 6.51 5.66 -18.66
C ASN A 274 6.89 4.21 -18.99
N LEU A 275 5.98 3.44 -19.59
CA LEU A 275 6.21 2.05 -19.99
C LEU A 275 7.33 1.95 -21.05
N ASP A 276 7.35 2.86 -22.03
CA ASP A 276 8.36 2.90 -23.08
C ASP A 276 9.73 3.28 -22.51
N ARG A 277 9.77 4.25 -21.59
CA ARG A 277 11.00 4.62 -20.87
C ARG A 277 11.56 3.45 -20.08
N PHE A 278 10.71 2.72 -19.35
CA PHE A 278 11.12 1.52 -18.62
C PHE A 278 11.67 0.47 -19.58
N THR A 279 10.92 0.15 -20.64
CA THR A 279 11.26 -0.90 -21.61
C THR A 279 12.61 -0.63 -22.25
N ARG A 280 12.88 0.62 -22.66
CA ARG A 280 14.17 1.03 -23.20
C ARG A 280 15.31 0.73 -22.22
N PHE A 281 15.25 1.24 -20.99
CA PHE A 281 16.30 1.00 -19.99
C PHE A 281 16.45 -0.48 -19.65
N TYR A 282 15.34 -1.22 -19.63
CA TYR A 282 15.35 -2.62 -19.25
C TYR A 282 16.04 -3.48 -20.30
N LEU A 283 15.81 -3.22 -21.58
CA LEU A 283 16.36 -3.98 -22.71
C LEU A 283 17.79 -3.57 -23.10
N GLU A 284 18.17 -2.30 -22.95
CA GLU A 284 19.51 -1.80 -23.28
C GLU A 284 20.65 -2.50 -22.53
N LYS A 285 20.37 -3.10 -21.36
CA LYS A 285 21.37 -3.74 -20.49
C LYS A 285 21.13 -5.23 -20.25
N LYS A 286 20.39 -5.93 -21.14
CA LYS A 286 20.54 -7.39 -21.17
C LYS A 286 22.03 -7.66 -21.41
N PRO A 287 22.77 -8.31 -20.48
CA PRO A 287 24.04 -8.88 -20.89
C PRO A 287 23.71 -9.77 -22.08
N LEU A 288 24.45 -9.64 -23.18
CA LEU A 288 24.61 -10.76 -24.10
C LEU A 288 25.09 -11.91 -23.20
N ALA A 289 24.17 -12.75 -22.74
CA ALA A 289 24.52 -14.07 -22.30
C ALA A 289 25.07 -14.71 -23.57
N LEU A 290 26.40 -14.65 -23.71
CA LEU A 290 27.14 -15.56 -24.56
C LEU A 290 26.66 -16.94 -24.15
N GLU A 291 25.76 -17.49 -24.96
CA GLU A 291 25.61 -18.92 -25.11
C GLU A 291 27.04 -19.43 -25.39
N ARG A 292 27.73 -19.88 -24.34
CA ARG A 292 28.91 -20.70 -24.53
C ARG A 292 28.40 -21.93 -25.26
N PRO A 293 28.86 -22.21 -26.48
CA PRO A 293 28.55 -23.49 -27.09
C PRO A 293 29.12 -24.56 -26.15
N CYS A 294 28.26 -25.52 -25.79
CA CYS A 294 28.68 -26.73 -25.11
C CYS A 294 29.81 -27.37 -25.95
N PRO A 295 31.05 -27.50 -25.44
CA PRO A 295 32.04 -28.29 -26.14
C PRO A 295 31.64 -29.77 -25.96
N TYR A 296 31.61 -30.46 -27.08
CA TYR A 296 31.42 -31.91 -27.23
C TYR A 296 32.08 -32.75 -26.12
#